data_AF-A0A927XUD2-F1
#
_entry.id   AF-A0A927XUD2-F1
#
_cell.length_a   1.000
_cell.length_b   1.000
_cell.length_c   1.000
_cell.angle_alpha   90.00
_cell.angle_beta   90.00
_cell.angle_gamma   90.00
#
_symmetry.space_group_name_H-M   'P 1'
#
loop_
_entity.id
_entity.type
_entity.pdbx_description
1 polymer ?
#
loop_
_entity_poly.entity_id
_entity_poly.type
_entity_poly.pdbx_seq_one_letter_code
_entity_poly.pdbx_strand_id
1 'polypeptide(L)'
;MSRKIYLKNPERLLGSMLAMICMTILLMFSVQNVSLGSTTEEYVSVYVCKGDTLWSIAKDYYDETDVRNRVSEIKEINNLANSSIREGQELLLVKR
;
A
#
# COMPACT_ATOMS: atom_id res chain seq x y z
N MET A 1 -6.28 4.86 58.88
CA MET A 1 -4.82 4.89 59.15
C MET A 1 -4.10 4.93 57.80
N SER A 2 -3.72 6.11 57.30
CA SER A 2 -3.10 6.25 55.97
C SER A 2 -1.59 6.29 56.10
N ARG A 3 -0.88 5.30 55.52
CA ARG A 3 0.58 5.31 55.47
C ARG A 3 1.05 6.26 54.37
N LYS A 4 1.75 7.32 54.76
CA LYS A 4 2.46 8.21 53.83
C LYS A 4 3.76 7.50 53.42
N ILE A 5 3.84 7.05 52.17
CA ILE A 5 5.04 6.45 51.61
C ILE A 5 5.96 7.59 51.16
N TYR A 6 7.12 7.73 51.79
CA TYR A 6 8.12 8.72 51.42
C TYR A 6 9.14 8.08 50.48
N LEU A 7 9.26 8.64 49.27
CA LEU A 7 10.28 8.22 48.31
C LEU A 7 11.65 8.66 48.83
N LYS A 8 12.51 7.68 49.16
CA LYS A 8 13.80 7.94 49.81
C LYS A 8 14.81 8.69 48.93
N ASN A 9 14.67 8.63 47.60
CA ASN A 9 15.56 9.32 46.63
C ASN A 9 14.78 9.68 45.34
N PRO A 10 14.00 10.77 45.33
CA PRO A 10 13.13 11.15 44.20
C PRO A 10 13.93 11.56 42.95
N GLU A 11 15.11 12.15 43.10
CA GLU A 11 16.01 12.53 41.99
C GLU A 11 16.48 11.34 41.14
N ARG A 12 16.72 10.17 41.77
CA ARG A 12 17.11 8.94 41.05
C ARG A 12 15.94 8.35 40.27
N LEU A 13 14.73 8.46 40.82
CA LEU A 13 13.51 7.99 40.17
C LEU A 13 13.17 8.86 38.96
N LEU A 14 13.27 10.18 39.09
CA LEU A 14 13.05 11.11 37.98
C LEU A 14 14.05 10.87 36.83
N GLY A 15 15.33 10.67 37.16
CA GLY A 15 16.34 10.31 36.17
C GLY A 15 16.04 8.99 35.46
N SER A 16 15.58 7.96 36.20
CA SER A 16 15.20 6.67 35.60
C SER A 16 13.95 6.77 34.71
N MET A 17 12.98 7.62 35.06
CA MET A 17 11.77 7.86 34.26
C MET A 17 12.10 8.59 32.96
N LEU A 18 12.96 9.63 33.03
CA LEU A 18 13.47 10.35 31.87
C LEU A 18 14.25 9.42 30.93
N ALA A 19 15.11 8.55 31.48
CA ALA A 19 15.85 7.58 30.69
C ALA A 19 14.94 6.59 29.92
N MET A 20 13.85 6.13 30.55
CA MET A 20 12.86 5.27 29.87
C MET A 20 12.13 6.00 28.74
N ILE A 21 11.74 7.26 28.95
CA ILE A 21 11.09 8.08 27.92
C ILE A 21 12.06 8.37 26.75
N CYS A 22 13.33 8.65 27.04
CA CYS A 22 14.34 8.81 26.00
C CYS A 22 14.55 7.51 25.21
N MET A 23 14.57 6.37 25.88
CA MET A 23 14.76 5.07 25.24
C MET A 23 13.59 4.71 24.31
N THR A 24 12.35 5.03 24.69
CA THR A 24 11.19 4.81 23.81
C THR A 24 11.20 5.73 22.59
N ILE A 25 11.62 6.99 22.74
CA ILE A 25 11.79 7.92 21.62
C ILE A 25 12.89 7.45 20.66
N LEU A 26 14.00 6.92 21.19
CA LEU A 26 15.09 6.36 20.38
C LEU A 26 14.64 5.14 19.58
N LEU A 27 13.84 4.25 20.17
CA LEU A 27 13.30 3.07 19.48
C LEU A 27 12.34 3.46 18.34
N MET A 28 11.52 4.49 18.51
CA MET A 28 10.62 5.01 17.47
C MET A 28 11.38 5.61 16.27
N PHE A 29 12.55 6.20 16.51
CA PHE A 29 13.39 6.75 15.44
C PHE A 29 13.99 5.67 14.55
N SER A 30 14.28 4.47 15.09
CA SER A 30 14.79 3.33 14.33
C SER A 30 13.77 2.69 13.36
N VAL A 31 12.48 3.02 13.47
CA VAL A 31 11.41 2.44 12.61
C VAL A 31 11.29 3.15 11.26
N GLN A 32 12.03 4.22 11.03
CA GLN A 32 12.02 4.97 9.78
C GLN A 32 12.86 4.29 8.70
N ASN A 33 12.49 3.08 8.26
CA ASN A 33 12.89 2.42 7.00
C ASN A 33 12.33 0.98 6.93
N VAL A 34 11.21 0.68 7.59
CA VAL A 34 10.44 -0.52 7.25
C VAL A 34 9.74 -0.24 5.93
N SER A 35 10.45 -0.52 4.83
CA SER A 35 9.80 -0.75 3.54
C SER A 35 9.08 -2.10 3.67
N LEU A 36 7.84 -2.04 4.17
CA LEU A 36 6.86 -3.09 3.94
C LEU A 36 6.71 -3.16 2.42
N GLY A 37 7.41 -4.13 1.81
CA GLY A 37 7.62 -4.25 0.36
C GLY A 37 6.59 -3.50 -0.46
N SER A 38 6.90 -2.25 -0.80
CA SER A 38 6.11 -1.50 -1.76
C SER A 38 6.41 -2.14 -3.10
N THR A 39 5.63 -3.14 -3.48
CA THR A 39 5.49 -3.53 -4.88
C THR A 39 4.93 -2.30 -5.56
N THR A 40 5.83 -1.45 -6.07
CA THR A 40 5.45 -0.37 -6.95
C THR A 40 4.87 -1.07 -8.18
N GLU A 41 3.55 -1.13 -8.26
CA GLU A 41 2.90 -1.67 -9.44
C GLU A 41 3.30 -0.79 -10.61
N GLU A 42 4.09 -1.35 -11.52
CA GLU A 42 4.37 -0.69 -12.79
C GLU A 42 3.13 -0.81 -13.66
N TYR A 43 2.74 0.30 -14.31
CA TYR A 43 1.61 0.31 -15.23
C TYR A 43 2.10 0.45 -16.68
N VAL A 44 1.41 -0.21 -17.59
CA VAL A 44 1.54 0.01 -19.03
C VAL A 44 0.27 0.67 -19.57
N SER A 45 0.45 1.61 -20.49
CA SER A 45 -0.64 2.28 -21.18
C SER A 45 -0.89 1.62 -22.54
N VAL A 46 -2.15 1.33 -22.82
CA VAL A 46 -2.60 0.68 -24.06
C VAL A 46 -3.75 1.48 -24.65
N TYR A 47 -3.66 1.78 -25.95
CA TYR A 47 -4.75 2.42 -26.68
C TYR A 47 -5.69 1.38 -27.28
N VAL A 48 -6.99 1.56 -27.04
CA VAL A 48 -8.05 0.71 -27.57
C VAL A 48 -8.17 0.90 -29.08
N CYS A 49 -7.98 -0.18 -29.83
CA CYS A 49 -8.18 -0.22 -31.28
C CYS A 49 -9.62 -0.60 -31.65
N LYS A 50 -9.96 -0.42 -32.92
CA LYS A 50 -11.26 -0.82 -33.46
C LYS A 50 -11.47 -2.33 -33.34
N GLY A 51 -12.54 -2.71 -32.64
CA GLY A 51 -12.91 -4.11 -32.41
C GLY A 51 -12.35 -4.70 -31.12
N ASP A 52 -11.55 -3.94 -30.37
CA ASP A 52 -11.04 -4.41 -29.09
C ASP A 52 -12.13 -4.51 -28.03
N THR A 53 -11.94 -5.46 -27.14
CA THR A 53 -12.73 -5.63 -25.93
C THR A 53 -11.78 -5.69 -24.74
N LEU A 54 -12.27 -5.36 -23.54
CA LEU A 54 -11.45 -5.57 -22.33
C LEU A 54 -10.95 -7.03 -22.21
N TRP A 55 -11.75 -7.98 -22.71
CA TRP A 55 -11.39 -9.38 -22.72
C TRP A 55 -10.22 -9.69 -23.66
N SER A 56 -10.26 -9.19 -24.90
CA SER A 56 -9.16 -9.40 -25.85
C SER A 56 -7.89 -8.72 -25.37
N ILE A 57 -7.99 -7.47 -24.90
CA ILE A 57 -6.84 -6.74 -24.34
C ILE A 57 -6.26 -7.49 -23.12
N ALA A 58 -7.10 -7.96 -22.20
CA ALA A 58 -6.62 -8.74 -21.05
C ALA A 58 -5.97 -10.07 -21.47
N LYS A 59 -6.50 -10.72 -22.51
CA LYS A 59 -5.93 -11.96 -23.03
C LYS A 59 -4.58 -11.73 -23.72
N ASP A 60 -4.41 -10.61 -24.40
CA ASP A 60 -3.18 -10.30 -25.14
C ASP A 60 -2.04 -9.88 -24.20
N TYR A 61 -2.37 -9.27 -23.05
CA TYR A 61 -1.39 -8.74 -22.09
C TYR A 61 -1.10 -9.65 -20.89
N TYR A 62 -1.97 -10.61 -20.58
CA TYR A 62 -1.81 -11.51 -19.43
C TYR A 62 -1.97 -12.97 -19.84
N ASP A 63 -1.35 -13.87 -19.08
CA ASP A 63 -1.51 -15.32 -19.27
C ASP A 63 -2.99 -15.76 -19.14
N GLU A 64 -3.37 -16.76 -19.94
CA GLU A 64 -4.76 -17.21 -20.10
C GLU A 64 -5.42 -17.74 -18.82
N THR A 65 -4.65 -18.00 -17.77
CA THR A 65 -5.11 -18.65 -16.54
C THR A 65 -6.14 -17.82 -15.77
N ASP A 66 -6.20 -16.50 -15.97
CA ASP A 66 -7.11 -15.64 -15.18
C ASP A 66 -7.61 -14.36 -15.85
N VAL A 67 -7.98 -14.45 -17.13
CA VAL A 67 -8.46 -13.30 -17.93
C VAL A 67 -9.62 -12.56 -17.24
N ARG A 68 -10.50 -13.27 -16.53
CA ARG A 68 -11.65 -12.65 -15.84
C ARG A 68 -11.22 -11.72 -14.70
N ASN A 69 -10.25 -12.13 -13.88
CA ASN A 69 -9.74 -11.27 -12.82
C ASN A 69 -8.96 -10.10 -13.42
N ARG A 70 -8.24 -10.32 -14.52
CA ARG A 70 -7.58 -9.23 -15.27
C ARG A 70 -8.55 -8.19 -15.80
N VAL A 71 -9.66 -8.61 -16.39
CA VAL A 71 -10.70 -7.66 -16.82
C VAL A 71 -11.22 -6.84 -15.63
N SER A 72 -11.38 -7.47 -14.46
CA SER A 72 -11.84 -6.77 -13.25
C SER A 72 -10.81 -5.77 -12.73
N GLU A 73 -9.53 -6.14 -12.72
CA GLU A 73 -8.39 -5.29 -12.35
C GLU A 73 -8.25 -4.09 -13.30
N ILE A 74 -8.31 -4.31 -14.62
CA ILE A 74 -8.30 -3.22 -15.61
C ILE A 74 -9.45 -2.24 -15.36
N LYS A 75 -10.65 -2.76 -15.06
CA LYS A 75 -11.80 -1.89 -14.77
C LYS A 75 -11.58 -1.03 -13.53
N GLU A 76 -11.03 -1.61 -12.47
CA GLU A 76 -10.77 -0.91 -11.22
C GLU A 76 -9.74 0.21 -11.42
N ILE A 77 -8.62 -0.10 -12.05
CA ILE A 77 -7.53 0.85 -12.32
C ILE A 77 -8.01 2.01 -13.20
N ASN A 78 -8.84 1.73 -14.20
CA ASN A 78 -9.35 2.73 -15.14
C ASN A 78 -10.70 3.35 -14.74
N ASN A 79 -11.19 3.06 -13.54
CA ASN A 79 -12.48 3.55 -13.03
C ASN A 79 -13.67 3.29 -13.98
N LEU A 80 -13.69 2.11 -14.62
CA LEU A 80 -14.74 1.72 -15.57
C LEU A 80 -15.94 1.12 -14.84
N ALA A 81 -17.09 1.79 -14.93
CA ALA A 81 -18.35 1.31 -14.34
C ALA A 81 -18.82 -0.03 -14.97
N ASN A 82 -18.51 -0.26 -16.25
CA ASN A 82 -18.89 -1.45 -16.99
C ASN A 82 -17.75 -1.85 -17.95
N SER A 83 -17.99 -2.86 -18.79
CA SER A 83 -16.97 -3.34 -19.73
C SER A 83 -16.94 -2.59 -21.07
N SER A 84 -17.62 -1.44 -21.16
CA SER A 84 -17.65 -0.63 -22.38
C SER A 84 -16.40 0.22 -22.48
N ILE A 85 -15.68 0.06 -23.57
CA ILE A 85 -14.49 0.83 -23.94
C ILE A 85 -14.70 1.45 -25.31
N ARG A 86 -13.98 2.53 -25.62
CA ARG A 86 -14.10 3.26 -26.88
C ARG A 86 -12.78 3.25 -27.64
N GLU A 87 -12.86 3.23 -28.96
CA GLU A 87 -11.68 3.38 -29.83
C GLU A 87 -10.91 4.67 -29.49
N GLY A 88 -9.59 4.57 -29.41
CA GLY A 88 -8.70 5.65 -29.00
C GLY A 88 -8.66 5.92 -27.51
N GLN A 89 -9.44 5.20 -26.68
CA GLN A 89 -9.36 5.28 -25.23
C GLN A 89 -8.02 4.72 -24.75
N GLU A 90 -7.40 5.42 -23.80
CA GLU A 90 -6.23 4.93 -23.08
C GLU A 90 -6.66 4.08 -21.90
N LEU A 91 -6.04 2.90 -21.75
CA LEU A 91 -6.25 1.99 -20.63
C LEU A 91 -4.91 1.69 -19.95
N LEU A 92 -4.90 1.80 -18.63
CA LEU A 92 -3.81 1.41 -17.75
C LEU A 92 -3.95 -0.05 -17.34
N LEU A 93 -2.89 -0.83 -17.52
CA LEU A 93 -2.79 -2.24 -17.15
C LEU A 93 -1.64 -2.43 -16.18
N VAL A 94 -1.76 -3.36 -15.23
CA VAL A 94 -0.64 -3.76 -14.36
C VAL A 94 0.37 -4.53 -15.19
N LYS A 95 1.62 -4.09 -15.16
CA LYS A 95 2.74 -4.81 -15.76
C LYS A 95 3.22 -5.88 -14.76
N ARG A 96 3.28 -7.13 -15.20
CA ARG A 96 3.80 -8.25 -14.43
C ARG A 96 5.02 -8.87 -15.08
#